data_AF-A0A2N0W1U9-F1
#
_entry.id   AF-A0A2N0W1U9-F1
#
_cell.length_a   1.000
_cell.length_b   1.000
_cell.length_c   1.000
_cell.angle_alpha   90.00
_cell.angle_beta   90.00
_cell.angle_gamma   90.00
#
_symmetry.space_group_name_H-M   'P 1'
#
loop_
_entity.id
_entity.type
_entity.pdbx_description
1 polymer ?
#
loop_
_entity_poly.entity_id
_entity_poly.type
_entity_poly.pdbx_seq_one_letter_code
_entity_poly.pdbx_strand_id
1 'polypeptide(L)' 'MKRLSCLTALVLAMTLTGCAGDYVIHTKAGDQLFAHGEPERDRDTGMTSYTDMDGDYHLMNTNDIAGIVKK' A
#
# COMPACT_ATOMS: atom_id res chain seq x y z
N MET A 1 24.47 9.41 -36.29
CA MET A 1 24.01 9.86 -34.96
C MET A 1 22.50 9.63 -34.75
N LYS A 2 22.00 8.40 -34.97
CA LYS A 2 20.54 8.10 -34.93
C LYS A 2 20.18 6.89 -34.05
N ARG A 3 21.19 6.18 -33.51
CA ARG A 3 21.03 5.01 -32.63
C ARG A 3 21.20 5.34 -31.14
N LEU A 4 21.74 6.53 -30.83
CA LEU A 4 21.94 6.98 -29.44
C LEU A 4 20.65 7.51 -28.79
N SER A 5 19.64 7.88 -29.59
CA SER A 5 18.44 8.55 -29.08
C SER A 5 17.40 7.59 -28.48
N CYS A 6 17.46 6.29 -28.77
CA CYS A 6 16.51 5.31 -28.24
C CYS A 6 16.92 4.77 -26.85
N LEU A 7 18.19 4.88 -26.47
CA LEU A 7 18.69 4.36 -25.20
C LEU A 7 18.32 5.24 -23.99
N THR A 8 18.14 6.54 -24.19
CA THR A 8 17.79 7.48 -23.12
C THR A 8 16.33 7.42 -22.69
N ALA A 9 15.42 6.95 -23.55
CA ALA A 9 14.00 6.81 -23.21
C ALA A 9 13.74 5.61 -22.27
N LEU A 10 14.57 4.57 -22.31
CA LEU A 10 14.37 3.35 -21.51
C LEU A 10 14.78 3.52 -20.05
N VAL A 11 15.74 4.39 -19.75
CA VAL A 11 16.26 4.60 -18.38
C VAL A 11 15.27 5.41 -17.52
N LEU A 12 14.41 6.23 -18.13
CA LEU A 12 13.47 7.07 -17.40
C LEU A 12 12.19 6.33 -16.94
N ALA A 13 11.97 5.11 -17.40
CA ALA A 13 10.75 4.34 -17.08
C ALA A 13 10.84 3.54 -15.77
N MET A 14 12.01 3.43 -15.15
CA MET A 14 12.22 2.55 -13.98
C MET A 14 12.16 3.26 -12.61
N THR A 15 11.82 4.55 -12.54
CA THR A 15 11.88 5.31 -11.28
C THR A 15 10.54 5.51 -10.57
N LEU A 16 9.44 4.92 -11.03
CA LEU A 16 8.17 4.89 -10.28
C LEU A 16 8.13 3.73 -9.28
N THR A 17 9.13 3.63 -8.41
CA THR A 17 8.95 2.92 -7.14
C THR A 17 8.34 3.93 -6.17
N GLY A 18 7.02 4.06 -6.17
CA GLY A 18 6.33 4.78 -5.11
C GLY A 18 6.58 4.02 -3.82
N CYS A 19 7.48 4.51 -2.96
CA CYS A 19 7.63 4.00 -1.61
C CYS A 19 6.36 4.35 -0.85
N ALA A 20 5.37 3.47 -0.89
CA ALA A 20 4.21 3.57 -0.02
C ALA A 20 4.74 3.45 1.42
N GLY A 21 4.44 4.44 2.26
CA GLY A 21 4.88 4.42 3.66
C GLY A 21 4.16 3.31 4.43
N ASP A 22 4.74 2.85 5.54
CA ASP A 22 4.08 1.88 6.41
C ASP A 22 3.01 2.56 7.27
N TYR A 23 1.97 1.81 7.62
CA TYR A 23 0.87 2.25 8.47
C TYR A 23 0.65 1.26 9.60
N VAL A 24 0.12 1.77 10.71
CA VAL A 24 -0.31 0.99 11.87
C VAL A 24 -1.83 1.09 11.96
N ILE A 25 -2.50 -0.06 11.94
CA ILE A 25 -3.93 -0.19 12.11
C ILE A 25 -4.18 -0.61 13.56
N HIS A 26 -4.86 0.25 14.31
CA HIS A 26 -5.37 -0.08 15.64
C HIS A 26 -6.77 -0.68 15.49
N THR A 27 -6.96 -1.90 16.00
CA THR A 27 -8.28 -2.55 16.00
C THR A 27 -9.05 -2.20 17.25
N LYS A 28 -10.39 -2.26 17.19
CA LYS A 28 -11.26 -2.09 18.37
C LYS A 28 -11.08 -3.20 19.40
N ALA A 29 -10.54 -4.35 19.00
CA ALA A 29 -10.16 -5.43 19.90
C ALA A 29 -8.88 -5.12 20.71
N GLY A 30 -8.11 -4.10 20.29
CA GLY A 30 -6.87 -3.68 20.94
C GLY A 30 -5.60 -4.14 20.23
N ASP A 31 -5.73 -4.89 19.13
CA ASP A 31 -4.60 -5.36 18.33
C ASP A 31 -3.99 -4.22 17.51
N GLN A 32 -2.71 -4.38 17.17
CA GLN A 32 -1.99 -3.51 16.25
C GLN A 32 -1.52 -4.33 15.05
N LEU A 33 -1.98 -3.94 13.86
CA LEU A 33 -1.59 -4.55 12.60
C LEU A 33 -0.68 -3.58 11.84
N PHE A 34 0.33 -4.11 11.16
CA PHE A 34 1.25 -3.32 10.36
C PHE A 34 0.94 -3.56 8.88
N ALA A 35 0.84 -2.48 8.13
CA ALA A 35 0.52 -2.52 6.73
C ALA A 35 1.54 -1.76 5.88
N HIS A 36 1.86 -2.32 4.72
CA HIS A 36 2.57 -1.63 3.66
C HIS A 36 1.59 -0.79 2.85
N GLY A 37 1.89 0.50 2.74
CA GLY A 37 1.01 1.45 2.08
C GLY A 37 -0.26 1.76 2.86
N GLU A 38 -1.02 2.73 2.36
CA GLU A 38 -2.23 3.19 3.01
C GLU A 38 -3.33 2.14 2.88
N PRO A 39 -3.97 1.72 3.99
CA PRO A 39 -5.15 0.87 3.91
C PRO A 39 -6.29 1.61 3.19
N GLU A 40 -6.90 0.97 2.21
CA GLU A 40 -7.94 1.56 1.37
C GLU A 40 -9.29 0.88 1.58
N ARG A 41 -10.38 1.54 1.20
CA ARG A 41 -11.70 0.91 1.17
C ARG A 41 -11.85 0.12 -0.13
N ASP A 42 -11.96 -1.20 0.00
CA ASP A 42 -12.22 -2.09 -1.12
C ASP A 42 -13.62 -1.79 -1.71
N ARG A 43 -13.68 -1.63 -3.03
CA ARG A 43 -14.90 -1.14 -3.71
C ARG A 43 -15.94 -2.23 -3.89
N ASP A 44 -15.52 -3.49 -3.94
CA ASP A 44 -16.39 -4.63 -4.23
C ASP A 44 -17.04 -5.14 -2.93
N THR A 45 -16.28 -5.16 -1.84
CA THR A 45 -16.72 -5.67 -0.54
C THR A 45 -17.13 -4.57 0.43
N GLY A 46 -16.65 -3.34 0.24
CA GLY A 46 -16.80 -2.27 1.22
C GLY A 46 -16.04 -2.52 2.52
N MET A 47 -15.11 -3.48 2.54
CA MET A 47 -14.19 -3.69 3.66
C MET A 47 -12.97 -2.78 3.51
N THR A 48 -12.14 -2.70 4.54
CA THR A 48 -10.83 -2.06 4.44
C THR A 48 -9.82 -3.10 4.01
N SER A 49 -9.17 -2.87 2.87
CA SER A 49 -8.07 -3.67 2.37
C SER A 49 -6.74 -3.13 2.85
N TYR A 50 -5.81 -4.01 3.20
CA TYR A 50 -4.42 -3.66 3.48
C TYR A 50 -3.50 -4.80 3.08
N THR A 51 -2.24 -4.47 2.79
CA THR A 51 -1.17 -5.44 2.58
C THR A 51 -0.33 -5.49 3.85
N ASP A 52 -0.10 -6.67 4.42
CA ASP A 52 0.72 -6.80 5.62
C ASP A 52 2.23 -6.70 5.31
N MET A 53 3.06 -6.87 6.35
CA MET A 53 4.53 -6.78 6.23
C MET A 53 5.15 -7.96 5.47
N ASP A 54 4.43 -9.08 5.33
CA ASP A 54 4.85 -10.25 4.56
C ASP A 54 4.45 -10.11 3.07
N GLY A 55 3.64 -9.10 2.74
CA GLY A 55 3.16 -8.82 1.39
C GLY A 55 1.81 -9.45 1.07
N ASP A 56 1.15 -10.04 2.06
CA ASP A 56 -0.14 -10.69 1.88
C ASP A 56 -1.29 -9.67 1.93
N TYR A 57 -2.27 -9.87 1.05
CA TYR A 57 -3.46 -9.04 0.96
C TYR A 57 -4.53 -9.50 1.93
N HIS A 58 -5.08 -8.56 2.71
CA HIS A 58 -6.12 -8.82 3.70
C HIS A 58 -7.32 -7.91 3.52
N LEU A 59 -8.47 -8.41 3.95
CA LEU A 59 -9.71 -7.65 4.06
C LEU A 59 -10.18 -7.68 5.52
N MET A 60 -10.40 -6.50 6.08
CA MET A 60 -10.90 -6.32 7.44
C MET A 60 -12.19 -5.51 7.42
N ASN A 61 -13.16 -5.89 8.24
CA ASN A 61 -14.36 -5.08 8.41
C ASN A 61 -13.98 -3.68 8.90
N THR A 62 -14.33 -2.64 8.14
CA THR A 62 -14.00 -1.25 8.47
C THR A 62 -14.54 -0.85 9.85
N ASN A 63 -15.63 -1.47 10.30
CA ASN A 63 -16.20 -1.22 11.62
C ASN A 63 -15.33 -1.74 12.77
N ASP A 64 -14.38 -2.63 12.52
CA ASP A 64 -13.51 -3.20 13.55
C ASP A 64 -12.21 -2.39 13.71
N ILE A 65 -12.02 -1.34 12.89
CA ILE A 65 -10.88 -0.43 12.96
C ILE A 65 -11.19 0.70 13.94
N ALA A 66 -10.28 0.92 14.89
CA ALA A 66 -10.33 2.03 15.84
C ALA A 66 -9.59 3.26 15.28
N GLY A 67 -8.51 3.06 14.54
CA GLY A 67 -7.75 4.13 13.90
C GLY A 67 -6.63 3.61 13.02
N ILE A 68 -6.17 4.46 12.10
CA ILE A 68 -5.05 4.18 11.21
C ILE A 68 -4.07 5.34 11.35
N VAL A 69 -2.80 5.04 11.59
CA VAL A 69 -1.74 6.03 11.78
C VAL A 69 -0.60 5.70 10.85
N LYS A 70 -0.09 6.70 10.14
CA LYS A 70 1.12 6.55 9.33
C LYS A 70 2.34 6.43 10.25
N LYS A 71 3.21 5.47 9.97
CA LYS A 71 4.47 5.28 10.70
C LYS A 71 5.51 6.35 10.31
#